data_AF-A0A840GAU3-F1
#
_entry.id   AF-A0A840GAU3-F1
#
_cell.length_a   1.000
_cell.length_b   1.000
_cell.length_c   1.000
_cell.angle_alpha   90.00
_cell.angle_beta   90.00
_cell.angle_gamma   90.00
#
_symmetry.space_group_name_H-M   'P 1'
#
loop_
_entity.id
_entity.type
_entity.pdbx_description
1 polymer ?
#
loop_
_entity_poly.entity_id
_entity_poly.type
_entity_poly.pdbx_seq_one_letter_code
_entity_poly.pdbx_strand_id
1 'polypeptide(L)'
;MTYIEQWGAVALDARYTGNIGASHNKASRPQAEKIAMANCISLGSTQCELVSAYSNGCVALAKGDTHYSVASRPALNEAESAVLGLCGDASCKVVYSSCSKAKVLY
;
A
#
# COMPACT_ATOMS: atom_id res chain seq x y z
N MET A 1 8.47 6.07 -27.32
CA MET A 1 8.15 5.37 -26.05
C MET A 1 7.67 6.42 -25.07
N THR A 2 6.40 6.38 -24.70
CA THR A 2 5.83 7.28 -23.69
C THR A 2 5.65 6.48 -22.41
N TYR A 3 6.17 6.99 -21.30
CA TYR A 3 5.96 6.40 -19.98
C TYR A 3 4.73 7.03 -19.35
N ILE A 4 3.75 6.19 -19.03
CA ILE A 4 2.58 6.61 -18.25
C ILE A 4 2.83 6.20 -16.81
N GLU A 5 2.93 7.19 -15.94
CA GLU A 5 3.02 6.95 -14.50
C GLU A 5 1.81 6.16 -14.01
N GLN A 6 2.08 5.17 -13.17
CA GLN A 6 1.03 4.44 -12.48
C GLN A 6 1.15 4.63 -10.99
N TRP A 7 0.00 4.83 -10.36
CA TRP A 7 -0.14 5.12 -8.95
C TRP A 7 -0.84 3.97 -8.23
N GLY A 8 -0.39 3.73 -7.00
CA GLY A 8 -1.09 2.90 -6.04
C GLY A 8 -1.19 3.62 -4.70
N ALA A 9 -2.12 3.16 -3.87
CA ALA A 9 -2.29 3.66 -2.52
C ALA A 9 -2.78 2.55 -1.59
N VAL A 10 -2.58 2.74 -0.30
CA VAL A 10 -3.01 1.84 0.77
C VAL A 10 -3.69 2.67 1.85
N ALA A 11 -4.86 2.18 2.27
CA ALA A 11 -5.63 2.66 3.40
C ALA A 11 -5.79 1.53 4.42
N LEU A 12 -5.81 1.89 5.70
CA LEU A 12 -5.88 0.95 6.81
C LEU A 12 -6.81 1.52 7.89
N ASP A 13 -7.69 0.67 8.43
CA ASP A 13 -8.34 0.95 9.72
C ASP A 13 -7.50 0.31 10.82
N ALA A 14 -6.55 1.07 11.37
CA ALA A 14 -5.62 0.56 12.36
C ALA A 14 -6.23 0.43 13.76
N ARG A 15 -7.40 1.04 13.98
CA ARG A 15 -7.98 1.21 15.32
C ARG A 15 -9.03 0.17 15.67
N TYR A 16 -9.78 -0.33 14.69
CA TYR A 16 -10.93 -1.20 14.97
C TYR A 16 -10.85 -2.55 14.27
N THR A 17 -10.78 -2.56 12.95
CA THR A 17 -10.94 -3.81 12.18
C THR A 17 -9.61 -4.39 11.70
N GLY A 18 -8.59 -3.56 11.53
CA GLY A 18 -7.38 -3.95 10.84
C GLY A 18 -7.59 -4.17 9.33
N ASN A 19 -8.71 -3.79 8.72
CA ASN A 19 -8.86 -4.02 7.29
C ASN A 19 -7.94 -3.13 6.47
N ILE A 20 -7.43 -3.69 5.38
CA ILE A 20 -6.54 -3.00 4.44
C ILE A 20 -7.29 -2.83 3.13
N GLY A 21 -7.51 -1.58 2.74
CA GLY A 21 -7.97 -1.24 1.40
C GLY A 21 -6.80 -0.76 0.57
N ALA A 22 -6.69 -1.22 -0.67
CA ALA A 22 -5.59 -0.80 -1.53
C ALA A 22 -6.01 -0.61 -2.98
N SER A 23 -5.20 0.13 -3.71
CA SER A 23 -5.33 0.33 -5.14
C SER A 23 -3.96 0.22 -5.81
N HIS A 24 -3.97 -0.21 -7.06
CA HIS A 24 -2.79 -0.28 -7.91
C HIS A 24 -3.14 0.07 -9.35
N ASN A 25 -2.12 0.39 -10.16
CA ASN A 25 -2.22 0.69 -11.59
C ASN A 25 -3.22 1.81 -11.93
N LYS A 26 -3.33 2.85 -11.08
CA LYS A 26 -4.21 4.00 -11.31
C LYS A 26 -3.50 5.11 -12.06
N ALA A 27 -4.28 5.90 -12.79
CA ALA A 27 -3.73 6.94 -13.67
C ALA A 27 -3.23 8.17 -12.88
N SER A 28 -3.65 8.33 -11.62
CA SER A 28 -3.25 9.46 -10.79
C SER A 28 -3.27 9.12 -9.30
N ARG A 29 -2.51 9.89 -8.52
CA ARG A 29 -2.49 9.79 -7.06
C ARG A 29 -3.88 9.94 -6.43
N PRO A 30 -4.70 10.96 -6.74
CA PRO A 30 -6.02 11.10 -6.12
C PRO A 30 -6.96 9.94 -6.45
N GLN A 31 -6.87 9.38 -7.66
CA GLN A 31 -7.64 8.20 -8.03
C GLN A 31 -7.22 6.98 -7.21
N ALA A 32 -5.91 6.79 -7.03
CA ALA A 32 -5.38 5.71 -6.20
C ALA A 32 -5.86 5.82 -4.75
N GLU A 33 -5.72 7.00 -4.15
CA GLU A 33 -6.13 7.28 -2.77
C GLU A 33 -7.63 7.07 -2.57
N LYS A 34 -8.47 7.62 -3.46
CA LYS A 34 -9.94 7.45 -3.39
C LYS A 34 -10.35 5.98 -3.43
N ILE A 35 -9.76 5.20 -4.33
CA ILE A 35 -10.09 3.76 -4.47
C ILE A 35 -9.58 2.96 -3.27
N ALA A 36 -8.39 3.25 -2.76
CA ALA A 36 -7.86 2.57 -1.57
C ALA A 36 -8.76 2.81 -0.35
N MET A 37 -9.21 4.05 -0.14
CA MET A 37 -10.17 4.40 0.92
C MET A 37 -11.51 3.69 0.74
N ALA A 38 -12.07 3.71 -0.46
CA ALA A 38 -13.34 3.03 -0.75
C ALA A 38 -13.24 1.51 -0.51
N ASN A 39 -12.14 0.88 -0.91
CA ASN A 39 -11.89 -0.53 -0.68
C ASN A 39 -11.71 -0.85 0.81
N CYS A 40 -11.15 0.05 1.60
CA CYS A 40 -11.04 -0.15 3.05
C CYS A 40 -12.44 -0.09 3.70
N ILE A 41 -13.25 0.91 3.33
CA ILE A 41 -14.61 1.08 3.86
C ILE A 41 -15.53 -0.09 3.44
N SER A 42 -15.39 -0.59 2.20
CA SER A 42 -16.22 -1.71 1.72
C SER A 42 -15.97 -3.04 2.46
N LEU A 43 -14.84 -3.17 3.16
CA LEU A 43 -14.55 -4.29 4.05
C LEU A 43 -15.24 -4.16 5.42
N GLY A 44 -16.07 -3.12 5.63
CA GLY A 44 -16.80 -2.88 6.88
C GLY A 44 -16.05 -2.01 7.88
N SER A 45 -14.98 -1.33 7.45
CA SER A 45 -14.25 -0.38 8.30
C SER A 45 -14.91 0.98 8.36
N THR A 46 -14.73 1.66 9.50
CA THR A 46 -15.30 2.99 9.73
C THR A 46 -14.24 4.07 9.95
N GLN A 47 -13.00 3.69 10.31
CA GLN A 47 -11.89 4.63 10.50
C GLN A 47 -10.70 4.29 9.61
N CYS A 48 -10.96 4.16 8.31
CA CYS A 48 -9.91 4.03 7.31
C CYS A 48 -9.08 5.32 7.23
N GLU A 49 -7.75 5.17 7.22
CA GLU A 49 -6.81 6.25 7.00
C GLU A 49 -5.85 5.88 5.87
N LEU A 50 -5.45 6.85 5.04
CA LEU A 50 -4.42 6.64 4.02
C LEU A 50 -3.05 6.51 4.70
N VAL A 51 -2.40 5.37 4.53
CA VAL A 51 -1.08 5.10 5.12
C VAL A 51 0.05 5.19 4.10
N SER A 52 -0.26 5.07 2.79
CA SER A 52 0.74 5.23 1.74
C SER A 52 0.11 5.56 0.40
N ALA A 53 0.81 6.38 -0.39
CA ALA A 53 0.59 6.58 -1.81
C ALA A 53 1.95 6.54 -2.52
N TYR A 54 2.04 5.82 -3.64
CA TYR A 54 3.29 5.55 -4.33
C TYR A 54 3.08 5.54 -5.85
N SER A 55 4.13 5.83 -6.61
CA SER A 55 4.13 5.78 -8.08
C SER A 55 5.31 4.98 -8.61
N ASN A 56 5.12 4.34 -9.77
CA ASN A 56 6.14 3.63 -10.53
C ASN A 56 7.00 2.65 -9.68
N GLY A 57 6.39 2.04 -8.68
CA GLY A 57 7.07 1.28 -7.65
C GLY A 57 6.15 0.26 -7.00
N CYS A 58 6.60 -0.26 -5.87
CA CYS A 58 5.90 -1.26 -5.07
C CYS A 58 5.74 -0.76 -3.64
N VAL A 59 4.71 -1.26 -2.98
CA VAL A 59 4.43 -1.02 -1.56
C VAL A 59 4.34 -2.36 -0.85
N ALA A 60 4.74 -2.37 0.42
CA ALA A 60 4.45 -3.44 1.35
C ALA A 60 3.97 -2.86 2.68
N LEU A 61 3.10 -3.59 3.37
CA LEU A 61 2.58 -3.29 4.69
C LEU A 61 2.81 -4.53 5.56
N ALA A 62 3.47 -4.32 6.70
CA ALA A 62 3.60 -5.34 7.74
C ALA A 62 2.81 -4.94 8.98
N LYS A 63 2.33 -5.94 9.71
CA LYS A 63 1.65 -5.78 10.99
C LYS A 63 2.28 -6.66 12.04
N GLY A 64 2.55 -6.06 13.19
CA GLY A 64 2.76 -6.76 14.46
C GLY A 64 1.47 -6.73 15.29
N ASP A 65 1.59 -7.11 16.56
CA ASP A 65 0.43 -7.23 17.45
C ASP A 65 -0.22 -5.87 17.78
N THR A 66 0.58 -4.81 17.88
CA THR A 66 0.13 -3.48 18.34
C THR A 66 0.40 -2.34 17.35
N HIS A 67 1.09 -2.61 16.25
CA HIS A 67 1.54 -1.60 15.31
C HIS A 67 1.66 -2.15 13.89
N TYR A 68 1.88 -1.25 12.96
CA TYR A 68 2.12 -1.56 11.57
C TYR A 68 3.24 -0.69 11.01
N SER A 69 3.83 -1.15 9.93
CA SER A 69 4.77 -0.38 9.14
C SER A 69 4.37 -0.45 7.67
N VAL A 70 4.74 0.56 6.91
CA VAL A 70 4.51 0.61 5.46
C VAL A 70 5.76 1.15 4.78
N ALA A 71 6.16 0.51 3.69
CA ALA A 71 7.33 0.92 2.92
C ALA A 71 7.00 0.87 1.42
N SER A 72 7.47 1.89 0.70
CA SER A 72 7.44 1.90 -0.77
C SER A 72 8.85 1.85 -1.33
N ARG A 73 9.10 0.99 -2.31
CA ARG A 73 10.39 0.79 -2.97
C ARG A 73 10.21 0.50 -4.46
N PRO A 74 11.24 0.70 -5.30
CA PRO A 74 11.17 0.35 -6.72
C PRO A 74 10.83 -1.13 -6.95
N ALA A 75 11.35 -2.05 -6.13
CA ALA A 75 11.10 -3.49 -6.23
C ALA A 75 10.26 -4.04 -5.06
N LEU A 76 9.55 -5.15 -5.31
CA LEU A 76 8.62 -5.75 -4.33
C LEU A 76 9.38 -6.32 -3.12
N ASN A 77 10.43 -7.10 -3.37
CA ASN A 77 11.29 -7.69 -2.35
C ASN A 77 11.97 -6.62 -1.47
N GLU A 78 12.35 -5.48 -2.05
CA GLU A 78 12.89 -4.35 -1.30
C GLU A 78 11.84 -3.72 -0.41
N ALA A 79 10.60 -3.56 -0.89
CA ALA A 79 9.50 -3.04 -0.07
C ALA A 79 9.18 -4.00 1.10
N GLU A 80 9.15 -5.31 0.84
CA GLU A 80 8.90 -6.34 1.86
C GLU A 80 10.02 -6.39 2.91
N SER A 81 11.27 -6.35 2.48
CA SER A 81 12.42 -6.32 3.39
C SER A 81 12.44 -5.03 4.21
N ALA A 82 12.17 -3.88 3.56
CA ALA A 82 12.14 -2.59 4.24
C ALA A 82 11.01 -2.51 5.28
N VAL A 83 9.82 -3.04 4.97
CA VAL A 83 8.69 -2.95 5.89
C VAL A 83 8.91 -3.82 7.13
N LEU A 84 9.50 -5.01 6.99
CA LEU A 84 9.88 -5.86 8.12
C LEU A 84 10.97 -5.21 8.98
N GLY A 85 12.00 -4.62 8.34
CA GLY A 85 13.05 -3.88 9.05
C GLY A 85 12.54 -2.66 9.82
N LEU A 86 11.56 -1.93 9.26
CA LEU A 86 10.90 -0.80 9.93
C LEU A 86 9.98 -1.24 11.07
N CYS A 87 9.40 -2.44 10.97
CA CYS A 87 8.52 -2.98 12.00
C CYS A 87 9.31 -3.34 13.26
N GLY A 88 10.50 -3.92 13.08
CA GLY A 88 11.51 -4.02 14.14
C GLY A 88 11.29 -5.13 15.17
N ASP A 89 10.31 -6.01 14.98
CA ASP A 89 10.04 -7.14 15.88
C ASP A 89 9.71 -8.44 15.14
N ALA A 90 9.72 -9.54 15.90
CA ALA A 90 9.47 -10.89 15.38
C ALA A 90 7.98 -11.21 15.16
N SER A 91 7.06 -10.41 15.70
CA SER A 91 5.62 -10.56 15.47
C SER A 91 5.21 -10.06 14.09
N CYS A 92 5.99 -9.13 13.54
CA CYS A 92 5.69 -8.50 12.27
C CYS A 92 5.71 -9.45 11.08
N LYS A 93 4.59 -9.48 10.37
CA LYS A 93 4.43 -10.20 9.11
C LYS A 93 3.97 -9.26 8.03
N VAL A 94 4.49 -9.44 6.82
CA VAL A 94 3.95 -8.77 5.63
C VAL A 94 2.53 -9.29 5.42
N VAL A 95 1.55 -8.39 5.49
CA VAL A 95 0.12 -8.71 5.31
C VAL A 95 -0.43 -8.20 3.98
N TYR A 96 0.30 -7.30 3.32
CA TYR A 96 -0.05 -6.81 2.00
C TYR A 96 1.20 -6.34 1.26
N SER A 97 1.33 -6.69 -0.03
CA SER A 97 2.33 -6.12 -0.91
C SER A 97 1.79 -6.07 -2.35
N SER A 98 2.14 -5.01 -3.10
CA SER A 98 1.67 -4.83 -4.49
C SER A 98 2.54 -3.81 -5.23
N CYS A 99 2.54 -3.88 -6.56
CA CYS A 99 3.23 -2.91 -7.42
C CYS A 99 2.26 -2.12 -8.31
N SER A 100 2.66 -0.89 -8.64
CA SER A 100 2.10 -0.05 -9.70
C SER A 100 3.25 0.38 -10.60
N LYS A 101 3.48 -0.35 -11.69
CA LYS A 101 4.63 -0.15 -12.58
C LYS A 101 4.25 0.78 -13.73
N ALA A 102 5.18 1.62 -14.17
CA ALA A 102 4.95 2.50 -15.31
C ALA A 102 4.51 1.68 -16.54
N LYS A 103 3.47 2.14 -17.24
CA LYS A 103 3.04 1.52 -18.49
C LYS A 103 3.83 2.11 -19.63
N VAL A 104 4.44 1.24 -20.45
CA VAL A 104 5.11 1.63 -21.69
C VAL A 104 4.10 1.56 -22.83
N LEU A 105 3.89 2.67 -23.53
CA LEU A 105 3.19 2.68 -24.81
C LEU A 105 4.21 2.77 -25.94
N TYR A 106 4.03 1.89 -26.93
CA TYR A 106 4.80 1.80 -28.15
C TYR A 106 4.11 2.55 -29.28
#